data_AF-A0A520SYD9-F1
#
_entry.id   AF-A0A520SYD9-F1
#
_cell.length_a   1.000
_cell.length_b   1.000
_cell.length_c   1.000
_cell.angle_alpha   90.00
_cell.angle_beta   90.00
_cell.angle_gamma   90.00
#
_symmetry.space_group_name_H-M   'P 1'
#
loop_
_entity.id
_entity.type
_entity.pdbx_description
1 polymer ?
#
loop_
_entity_poly.entity_id
_entity_poly.type
_entity_poly.pdbx_seq_one_letter_code
_entity_poly.pdbx_strand_id
1 'polypeptide(L)'
;MKEIKIFKSSIFKDHRGYLWTSWEKNKIKIKFNHDKFSISKKNTLRGLHGDKKTWKLVSCVFGKVFFVVVNNNPKSKNYLKKKSFILSDDQNKQILIPPNFVNGFLCLSNSCVFHYKLSYKGKYFDVKNQDVLKWNDKRLKIKWPRKKNLIFSKRDK
;
A
#
# COMPACT_ATOMS: atom_id res chain seq x y z
N MET A 1 16.04 2.05 -4.54
CA MET A 1 14.57 1.85 -4.50
C MET A 1 13.95 1.89 -5.91
N LYS A 2 14.58 1.25 -6.91
CA LYS A 2 14.02 1.01 -8.26
C LYS A 2 13.09 -0.22 -8.26
N GLU A 3 13.12 -1.01 -7.18
CA GLU A 3 12.37 -2.24 -6.98
C GLU A 3 10.85 -2.02 -6.83
N ILE A 4 10.45 -0.82 -6.40
CA ILE A 4 9.04 -0.40 -6.34
C ILE A 4 8.64 0.14 -7.71
N LYS A 5 7.65 -0.49 -8.34
CA LYS A 5 7.12 -0.07 -9.64
C LYS A 5 5.81 0.67 -9.48
N ILE A 6 5.59 1.66 -10.34
CA ILE A 6 4.39 2.50 -10.35
C ILE A 6 3.69 2.24 -11.68
N PHE A 7 2.40 1.97 -11.61
CA PHE A 7 1.54 1.81 -12.78
C PHE A 7 0.45 2.87 -12.73
N LYS A 8 0.05 3.37 -13.90
CA LYS A 8 -1.07 4.29 -14.05
C LYS A 8 -2.00 3.71 -15.11
N SER A 9 -3.26 3.52 -14.75
CA SER A 9 -4.27 3.03 -15.69
C SER A 9 -4.83 4.17 -16.53
N SER A 10 -5.16 3.88 -17.78
CA SER A 10 -6.01 4.76 -18.59
C SER A 10 -7.42 4.79 -17.99
N ILE A 11 -8.03 5.96 -17.97
CA ILE A 11 -9.37 6.18 -17.43
C ILE A 11 -10.24 6.63 -18.59
N PHE A 12 -11.33 5.90 -18.82
CA PHE A 12 -12.43 6.35 -19.66
C PHE A 12 -13.47 7.05 -18.79
N LYS A 13 -13.94 8.23 -19.20
CA LYS A 13 -14.91 9.03 -18.45
C LYS A 13 -16.08 9.41 -19.35
N ASP A 14 -17.29 9.26 -18.85
CA ASP A 14 -18.52 9.75 -19.47
C ASP A 14 -19.51 10.27 -18.41
N HIS A 15 -20.75 10.58 -18.80
CA HIS A 15 -21.78 11.10 -17.90
C HIS A 15 -22.20 10.11 -16.79
N ARG A 16 -21.87 8.82 -16.91
CA ARG A 16 -22.17 7.77 -15.91
C ARG A 16 -21.07 7.68 -14.85
N GLY A 17 -19.86 8.17 -15.15
CA GLY A 17 -18.71 8.13 -14.25
C GLY A 17 -17.41 7.76 -14.94
N TYR A 18 -16.63 6.88 -14.29
CA TYR A 18 -15.29 6.48 -14.74
C TYR A 18 -15.18 4.97 -14.84
N LEU A 19 -14.52 4.49 -15.88
CA LEU A 19 -14.12 3.10 -16.07
C LEU A 19 -12.60 3.05 -16.27
N TRP A 20 -11.93 2.17 -15.55
CA TRP A 20 -10.49 1.96 -15.72
C TRP A 20 -10.12 0.51 -15.50
N THR A 21 -9.07 0.07 -16.18
CA THR A 21 -8.55 -1.28 -15.99
C THR A 21 -7.65 -1.32 -14.76
N SER A 22 -8.03 -2.10 -13.75
CA SER A 22 -7.22 -2.25 -12.54
C SER A 22 -6.07 -3.25 -12.71
N TRP A 23 -6.16 -4.23 -13.61
CA TRP A 23 -5.09 -5.18 -13.89
C TRP A 23 -5.32 -5.91 -15.21
N GLU A 24 -4.23 -6.20 -15.93
CA GLU A 24 -4.23 -7.04 -17.14
C GLU A 24 -3.06 -8.03 -17.06
N LYS A 25 -3.32 -9.28 -17.45
CA LYS A 25 -2.37 -10.41 -17.38
C LYS A 25 -0.99 -10.10 -17.99
N ASN A 26 -0.94 -9.34 -19.07
CA ASN A 26 0.30 -9.09 -19.82
C ASN A 26 1.11 -7.89 -19.32
N LYS A 27 0.50 -6.99 -18.53
CA LYS A 27 1.18 -5.78 -18.01
C LYS A 27 2.09 -6.08 -16.82
N ILE A 28 1.71 -7.06 -15.98
CA ILE A 28 2.49 -7.45 -14.80
C ILE A 28 2.63 -8.98 -14.81
N LYS A 29 3.85 -9.47 -15.06
CA LYS A 29 4.20 -10.91 -15.07
C LYS A 29 4.27 -11.51 -13.64
N ILE A 30 3.23 -11.28 -12.82
CA ILE A 30 3.06 -11.84 -11.47
C ILE A 30 1.70 -12.51 -11.41
N LYS A 31 1.65 -13.76 -10.93
CA LYS A 31 0.39 -14.48 -10.70
C LYS A 31 -0.17 -14.11 -9.33
N PHE A 32 -1.10 -13.16 -9.30
CA PHE A 32 -1.84 -12.82 -8.09
C PHE A 32 -2.81 -13.95 -7.74
N ASN A 33 -2.98 -14.24 -6.45
CA ASN A 33 -3.77 -15.36 -5.95
C ASN A 33 -4.65 -15.01 -4.73
N HIS A 34 -4.72 -13.73 -4.35
CA HIS A 34 -5.53 -13.27 -3.23
C HIS A 34 -5.75 -11.75 -3.34
N ASP A 35 -7.02 -11.32 -3.28
CA ASP A 35 -7.39 -9.91 -3.26
C ASP A 35 -8.04 -9.51 -1.93
N LYS A 36 -7.84 -8.26 -1.51
CA LYS A 36 -8.47 -7.69 -0.31
C LYS A 36 -8.88 -6.25 -0.52
N PHE A 37 -9.96 -5.85 0.15
CA PHE A 37 -10.33 -4.46 0.32
C PHE A 37 -10.29 -4.06 1.79
N SER A 38 -10.01 -2.79 2.04
CA SER A 38 -10.26 -2.18 3.33
C SER A 38 -11.01 -0.87 3.13
N ILE A 39 -12.02 -0.64 3.97
CA ILE A 39 -12.70 0.65 4.10
C ILE A 39 -12.16 1.31 5.35
N SER A 40 -11.81 2.59 5.25
CA SER A 40 -11.19 3.32 6.36
C SER A 40 -11.76 4.72 6.47
N LYS A 41 -12.01 5.18 7.70
CA LYS A 41 -12.43 6.55 7.99
C LYS A 41 -11.23 7.49 7.94
N LYS A 42 -11.48 8.79 7.81
CA LYS A 42 -10.46 9.85 7.93
C LYS A 42 -9.55 9.63 9.13
N ASN A 43 -8.26 9.90 8.96
CA ASN A 43 -7.20 9.73 9.97
C ASN A 43 -6.91 8.28 10.37
N THR A 44 -7.51 7.28 9.73
CA THR A 44 -7.12 5.88 9.94
C THR A 44 -5.74 5.63 9.33
N LEU A 45 -4.80 5.16 10.15
CA LEU A 45 -3.47 4.71 9.77
C LEU A 45 -3.42 3.17 9.88
N ARG A 46 -3.01 2.51 8.80
CA ARG A 46 -2.75 1.06 8.79
C ARG A 46 -1.30 0.79 8.41
N GLY A 47 -0.58 0.04 9.23
CA GLY A 47 0.82 -0.33 8.97
C GLY A 47 1.84 0.33 9.91
N LEU A 48 3.13 0.07 9.70
CA LEU A 48 3.70 -0.53 8.48
C LEU A 48 3.81 -2.05 8.56
N HIS A 49 3.29 -2.76 7.55
CA HIS A 49 3.27 -4.24 7.51
C HIS A 49 3.90 -4.80 6.25
N GLY A 50 4.59 -5.94 6.40
CA GLY A 50 5.27 -6.62 5.31
C GLY A 50 5.52 -8.09 5.63
N ASP A 51 6.17 -8.78 4.72
CA ASP A 51 6.75 -10.10 4.96
C ASP A 51 7.83 -10.37 3.90
N LYS A 52 8.49 -11.53 4.00
CA LYS A 52 9.64 -11.91 3.16
C LYS A 52 9.28 -12.59 1.83
N LYS A 53 7.99 -12.84 1.53
CA LYS A 53 7.59 -13.63 0.34
C LYS A 53 6.51 -13.02 -0.55
N THR A 54 5.74 -12.05 -0.05
CA THR A 54 4.51 -11.56 -0.69
C THR A 54 4.79 -10.34 -1.55
N TRP A 55 4.42 -10.43 -2.83
CA TRP A 55 4.24 -9.27 -3.68
C TRP A 55 2.88 -8.63 -3.43
N LYS A 56 2.81 -7.30 -3.45
CA LYS A 56 1.56 -6.55 -3.31
C LYS A 56 1.42 -5.55 -4.45
N LEU A 57 0.31 -5.59 -5.18
CA LEU A 57 -0.13 -4.49 -6.05
C LEU A 57 -1.26 -3.77 -5.33
N VAL A 58 -1.06 -2.49 -5.02
CA VAL A 58 -2.00 -1.75 -4.19
C VAL A 58 -2.49 -0.47 -4.84
N SER A 59 -3.72 -0.08 -4.55
CA SER A 59 -4.34 1.14 -5.07
C SER A 59 -5.43 1.70 -4.14
N CYS A 60 -5.70 3.00 -4.25
CA CYS A 60 -6.87 3.63 -3.63
C CYS A 60 -7.97 3.72 -4.69
N VAL A 61 -9.08 3.00 -4.50
CA VAL A 61 -10.17 2.92 -5.50
C VAL A 61 -11.31 3.89 -5.21
N PHE A 62 -11.34 4.46 -4.00
CA PHE A 62 -12.25 5.54 -3.62
C PHE A 62 -11.57 6.43 -2.57
N GLY A 63 -11.71 7.74 -2.71
CA GLY A 63 -11.12 8.72 -1.80
C GLY A 63 -9.61 8.89 -1.99
N LYS A 64 -8.91 9.30 -0.93
CA LYS A 64 -7.49 9.70 -1.00
C LYS A 64 -6.70 9.20 0.20
N VAL A 65 -5.51 8.67 -0.05
CA VAL A 65 -4.58 8.18 0.97
C VAL A 65 -3.17 8.71 0.76
N PHE A 66 -2.45 8.91 1.86
CA PHE A 66 -0.99 9.01 1.86
C PHE A 66 -0.43 7.60 2.09
N PHE A 67 0.25 7.07 1.07
CA PHE A 67 0.79 5.72 1.06
C PHE A 67 2.32 5.74 1.25
N VAL A 68 2.87 4.84 2.04
CA VAL A 68 4.31 4.72 2.31
C VAL A 68 4.76 3.29 2.14
N VAL A 69 5.95 3.13 1.56
CA VAL A 69 6.66 1.85 1.42
C VAL A 69 8.08 2.03 1.95
N VAL A 70 8.55 1.09 2.76
CA VAL A 70 9.87 1.09 3.39
C VAL A 70 10.57 -0.23 3.07
N ASN A 71 11.84 -0.16 2.68
CA ASN A 71 12.67 -1.34 2.51
C ASN A 71 13.01 -1.92 3.88
N ASN A 72 12.51 -3.13 4.17
CA ASN A 72 12.72 -3.85 5.42
C ASN A 72 13.68 -5.05 5.23
N ASN A 73 14.60 -4.97 4.27
CA ASN A 73 15.63 -5.97 4.04
C ASN A 73 16.96 -5.48 4.64
N PRO A 74 17.43 -6.02 5.79
CA PRO A 74 18.69 -5.61 6.42
C PRO A 74 19.93 -5.82 5.53
N LYS A 75 19.86 -6.74 4.55
CA LYS A 75 20.95 -6.98 3.59
C LYS A 75 20.97 -5.99 2.43
N SER A 76 19.97 -5.11 2.31
CA SER A 76 19.88 -4.13 1.23
C SER A 76 20.66 -2.86 1.55
N LYS A 77 21.40 -2.33 0.57
CA LYS A 77 21.99 -0.97 0.64
C LYS A 77 20.93 0.13 0.85
N ASN A 78 19.66 -0.17 0.59
CA ASN A 78 18.53 0.73 0.78
C ASN A 78 17.73 0.44 2.07
N TYR A 79 18.26 -0.35 3.02
CA TYR A 79 17.54 -0.67 4.25
C TYR A 79 17.04 0.59 4.97
N LEU A 80 15.78 0.56 5.43
CA LEU A 80 15.04 1.67 6.03
C LEU A 80 14.84 2.92 5.15
N LYS A 81 15.28 2.91 3.89
CA LYS A 81 14.88 3.94 2.92
C LYS A 81 13.40 3.77 2.57
N LYS A 82 12.73 4.89 2.34
CA LYS A 82 11.29 4.96 2.09
C LYS A 82 10.95 5.68 0.79
N LYS A 83 9.78 5.36 0.25
CA LYS A 83 9.06 6.17 -0.75
C LYS A 83 7.64 6.41 -0.27
N SER A 84 7.10 7.57 -0.60
CA SER A 84 5.72 7.93 -0.27
C SER A 84 4.99 8.43 -1.50
N PHE A 85 3.68 8.19 -1.54
CA PHE A 85 2.80 8.50 -2.67
C PHE A 85 1.48 9.07 -2.14
N ILE A 86 0.86 9.93 -2.92
CA ILE A 86 -0.58 10.20 -2.79
C ILE A 86 -1.28 9.29 -3.79
N LEU A 87 -2.18 8.44 -3.29
CA LEU A 87 -3.03 7.59 -4.11
C LEU A 87 -4.47 8.04 -3.94
N SER A 88 -5.20 8.12 -5.04
CA SER A 88 -6.59 8.52 -5.07
C SER A 88 -7.30 7.92 -6.28
N ASP A 89 -8.62 7.89 -6.20
CA ASP A 89 -9.57 7.41 -7.20
C ASP A 89 -9.55 8.21 -8.51
N ASP A 90 -9.18 9.48 -8.47
CA ASP A 90 -9.00 10.32 -9.66
C ASP A 90 -7.71 10.01 -10.44
N GLN A 91 -6.66 9.52 -9.78
CA GLN A 91 -5.35 9.26 -10.40
C GLN A 91 -5.15 7.81 -10.83
N ASN A 92 -5.89 6.87 -10.23
CA ASN A 92 -5.81 5.42 -10.48
C ASN A 92 -4.38 4.88 -10.58
N LYS A 93 -3.51 5.37 -9.70
CA LYS A 93 -2.13 4.88 -9.56
C LYS A 93 -2.11 3.59 -8.75
N GLN A 94 -1.32 2.64 -9.21
CA GLN A 94 -1.03 1.41 -8.49
C GLN A 94 0.45 1.33 -8.15
N ILE A 95 0.75 0.81 -6.97
CA ILE A 95 2.12 0.61 -6.51
C ILE A 95 2.36 -0.89 -6.37
N LEU A 96 3.33 -1.41 -7.12
CA LEU A 96 3.80 -2.77 -6.99
C LEU A 96 4.99 -2.81 -6.04
N ILE A 97 4.85 -3.63 -5.01
CA ILE A 97 5.76 -3.73 -3.87
C ILE A 97 6.29 -5.16 -3.82
N PRO A 98 7.62 -5.34 -3.85
CA PRO A 98 8.23 -6.66 -3.72
C PRO A 98 8.23 -7.16 -2.27
N PRO A 99 8.53 -8.45 -2.07
CA PRO A 99 8.80 -9.01 -0.75
C PRO A 99 9.96 -8.29 -0.03
N ASN A 100 10.00 -8.40 1.30
CA ASN A 100 10.94 -7.72 2.21
C ASN A 100 10.73 -6.20 2.31
N PHE A 101 9.56 -5.71 1.93
CA PHE A 101 9.16 -4.33 2.17
C PHE A 101 7.97 -4.31 3.10
N VAL A 102 7.93 -3.30 3.98
CA VAL A 102 6.74 -2.97 4.76
C VAL A 102 6.04 -1.78 4.13
N ASN A 103 4.72 -1.73 4.23
CA ASN A 103 3.93 -0.64 3.69
C ASN A 103 2.79 -0.25 4.62
N GLY A 104 2.29 0.96 4.45
CA GLY A 104 1.15 1.45 5.19
C GLY A 104 0.55 2.68 4.56
N PHE A 105 -0.62 3.08 5.06
CA PHE A 105 -1.30 4.27 4.55
C PHE A 105 -2.03 5.03 5.66
N LEU A 106 -2.28 6.31 5.37
CA LEU A 106 -3.16 7.19 6.14
C LEU A 106 -4.31 7.66 5.24
N CYS A 107 -5.55 7.43 5.68
CA CYS A 107 -6.75 7.97 5.01
C CYS A 107 -6.82 9.49 5.17
N LEU A 108 -6.78 10.22 4.05
CA LEU A 108 -6.82 11.69 4.01
C LEU A 108 -8.24 12.23 3.78
N SER A 109 -9.05 11.51 3.00
CA SER A 109 -10.46 11.83 2.75
C SER A 109 -11.36 11.38 3.92
N ASN A 110 -12.65 11.74 3.87
CA ASN A 110 -13.64 11.34 4.87
C ASN A 110 -13.74 9.80 5.01
N SER A 111 -13.69 9.10 3.88
CA SER A 111 -13.53 7.65 3.78
C SER A 111 -12.59 7.32 2.61
N CYS A 112 -11.90 6.18 2.68
CA CYS A 112 -11.18 5.62 1.54
C CYS A 112 -11.41 4.12 1.42
N VAL A 113 -11.41 3.62 0.18
CA VAL A 113 -11.37 2.19 -0.12
C VAL A 113 -10.02 1.86 -0.72
N PHE A 114 -9.28 0.96 -0.05
CA PHE A 114 -7.93 0.56 -0.45
C PHE A 114 -7.94 -0.91 -0.88
N HIS A 115 -7.41 -1.17 -2.07
CA HIS A 115 -7.37 -2.48 -2.70
C HIS A 115 -5.96 -3.06 -2.65
N TYR A 116 -5.87 -4.36 -2.38
CA TYR A 116 -4.65 -5.15 -2.41
C TYR A 116 -4.84 -6.34 -3.34
N LYS A 117 -3.97 -6.50 -4.34
CA LYS A 117 -3.72 -7.79 -4.99
C LYS A 117 -2.43 -8.38 -4.46
N LEU A 118 -2.45 -9.63 -4.03
CA LEU A 118 -1.33 -10.30 -3.38
C LEU A 118 -0.88 -11.50 -4.21
N SER A 119 0.42 -11.75 -4.24
CA SER A 119 1.01 -12.97 -4.80
C SER A 119 2.04 -13.53 -3.82
N TYR A 120 1.80 -14.76 -3.38
CA TYR A 120 2.67 -15.49 -2.46
C TYR A 120 2.57 -17.00 -2.70
N LYS A 121 3.59 -17.74 -2.29
CA LYS A 121 3.61 -19.21 -2.30
C LYS A 121 3.16 -19.78 -0.94
N GLY A 122 2.44 -20.89 -0.98
CA GLY A 122 1.97 -21.61 0.21
C GLY A 122 0.87 -20.88 0.99
N LYS A 123 0.82 -21.11 2.31
CA LYS A 123 -0.19 -20.48 3.19
C LYS A 123 0.01 -18.97 3.29
N TYR A 124 -1.10 -18.23 3.36
CA TYR A 124 -1.08 -16.79 3.64
C TYR A 124 -0.40 -16.53 4.98
N PHE A 125 0.50 -15.53 5.03
CA PHE A 125 1.02 -15.08 6.32
C PHE A 125 -0.09 -14.36 7.08
N ASP A 126 -0.53 -14.98 8.17
CA ASP A 126 -1.46 -14.36 9.10
C ASP A 126 -0.83 -13.14 9.78
N VAL A 127 -1.64 -12.45 10.58
CA VAL A 127 -1.27 -11.24 11.30
C VAL A 127 -0.02 -11.43 12.17
N LYS A 128 0.19 -12.62 12.74
CA LYS A 128 1.28 -12.92 13.69
C LYS A 128 2.64 -13.09 13.00
N ASN A 129 2.64 -13.55 11.75
CA ASN A 129 3.86 -13.87 11.01
C ASN A 129 4.34 -12.75 10.06
N GLN A 130 3.70 -11.59 10.10
CA GLN A 130 4.07 -10.44 9.30
C GLN A 130 5.02 -9.51 10.05
N ASP A 131 6.00 -8.97 9.33
CA ASP A 131 6.88 -7.92 9.83
C ASP A 131 6.06 -6.66 10.15
N VAL A 132 6.35 -6.03 11.29
CA VAL A 132 5.75 -4.78 11.72
C VAL A 132 6.84 -3.77 12.02
N LEU A 133 6.76 -2.59 11.40
CA LEU A 133 7.52 -1.41 11.84
C LEU A 133 6.57 -0.35 12.37
N LYS A 134 6.94 0.26 13.50
CA LYS A 134 6.18 1.37 14.08
C LYS A 134 6.08 2.52 13.09
N TRP A 135 4.87 3.03 12.88
CA TRP A 135 4.62 4.13 11.94
C TRP A 135 5.38 5.41 12.30
N ASN A 136 5.69 5.60 13.59
CA ASN A 136 6.40 6.74 14.16
C ASN A 136 7.88 6.45 14.47
N ASP A 137 8.45 5.36 13.96
CA ASP A 137 9.88 5.07 14.12
C ASP A 137 10.73 6.23 13.56
N LYS A 138 11.50 6.86 14.46
CA LYS A 138 12.33 8.03 14.15
C LYS A 138 13.39 7.74 13.06
N ARG A 139 13.83 6.49 12.92
CA ARG A 139 14.81 6.07 11.90
C ARG A 139 14.24 6.20 10.49
N LEU A 140 12.93 6.01 10.33
CA LEU A 140 12.25 6.05 9.03
C LEU A 140 12.01 7.49 8.53
N LYS A 141 12.00 8.47 9.43
CA LYS A 141 11.78 9.90 9.14
C LYS A 141 10.57 10.14 8.23
N ILE A 142 9.46 9.42 8.45
CA ILE A 142 8.24 9.55 7.64
C ILE A 142 7.54 10.86 7.98
N LYS A 143 7.43 11.74 6.96
CA LYS A 143 6.66 12.99 7.02
C LYS A 143 5.18 12.70 6.78
N TRP A 144 4.52 12.10 7.77
CA TRP A 144 3.06 11.88 7.72
C TRP A 144 2.33 13.23 7.64
N PRO A 145 1.37 13.42 6.71
CA PRO A 145 0.66 14.70 6.53
C PRO A 145 -0.15 15.14 7.75
N ARG A 146 -0.55 14.19 8.61
CA ARG A 146 -1.29 14.46 9.84
C ARG A 146 -0.81 13.52 10.94
N LYS A 147 -0.68 14.04 12.15
CA LYS A 147 -0.21 13.29 13.34
C LYS A 147 -1.18 13.35 14.53
N LYS A 148 -2.22 14.19 14.47
CA LYS A 148 -3.23 14.34 15.51
C LYS A 148 -4.47 13.49 15.19
N ASN A 149 -5.08 12.90 16.21
CA ASN A 149 -6.31 12.10 16.14
C ASN A 149 -6.20 10.92 15.15
N LEU A 150 -5.03 10.27 15.12
CA LEU A 150 -4.83 9.08 14.32
C LEU A 150 -5.61 7.91 14.92
N ILE A 151 -6.26 7.14 14.05
CA ILE A 151 -6.96 5.91 14.41
C ILE A 151 -6.10 4.75 13.91
N PHE A 152 -5.65 3.89 14.81
CA PHE A 152 -4.83 2.73 14.47
C PHE A 152 -5.16 1.56 15.38
N SER A 153 -4.83 0.35 14.94
CA SER A 153 -5.07 -0.86 15.72
C SER A 153 -4.08 -0.97 16.90
N LYS A 154 -4.36 -1.85 17.88
CA LYS A 154 -3.38 -2.16 18.95
C LYS A 154 -2.04 -2.64 18.39
N ARG A 155 -2.05 -3.37 17.27
CA ARG A 155 -0.85 -3.88 16.57
C ARG A 155 0.00 -2.76 15.95
N ASP A 156 -0.64 -1.65 15.59
CA ASP A 156 -0.01 -0.51 14.90
C ASP A 156 0.45 0.59 15.87
N LYS A 157 0.21 0.43 17.17
CA LYS A 157 0.58 1.38 18.23
C LYS A 157 2.08 1.33 18.52
#